data_AF-A0A1H4CK63-F1
#
_entry.id   AF-A0A1H4CK63-F1
#
_cell.length_a   1.000
_cell.length_b   1.000
_cell.length_c   1.000
_cell.angle_alpha   90.00
_cell.angle_beta   90.00
_cell.angle_gamma   90.00
#
_symmetry.space_group_name_H-M   'P 1'
#
loop_
_entity.id
_entity.type
_entity.pdbx_description
1 polymer ?
#
loop_
_entity_poly.entity_id
_entity_poly.type
_entity_poly.pdbx_seq_one_letter_code
_entity_poly.pdbx_strand_id
1 'polypeptide(L)'
;MAKPKKPVHKVEMTDGKRNIIRMLLEEYDIESALDIQDALKDLLGGTIKEMMESEMDEHLGYEKSQRSDNPDSRNGYKSKQVNSRYGSMEIQVPQDRDASFEPKIV
;
A
#
# COMPACT_ATOMS: atom_id res chain seq x y z
N MET A 1 -14.61 35.48 13.55
CA MET A 1 -13.48 35.27 12.62
C MET A 1 -13.90 34.28 11.54
N ALA A 2 -13.87 34.66 10.26
CA ALA A 2 -14.20 33.75 9.16
C ALA A 2 -13.10 32.70 8.99
N LYS A 3 -13.47 31.41 8.91
CA LYS A 3 -12.52 30.32 8.65
C LYS A 3 -11.89 30.54 7.26
N PRO A 4 -10.56 30.43 7.11
CA PRO A 4 -9.92 30.57 5.81
C PRO A 4 -10.45 29.51 4.83
N LYS A 5 -10.73 29.92 3.58
CA LYS A 5 -11.15 29.00 2.52
C LYS A 5 -10.03 27.98 2.29
N LYS A 6 -10.36 26.69 2.29
CA LYS A 6 -9.39 25.63 1.95
C LYS A 6 -8.90 25.83 0.50
N PRO A 7 -7.60 25.64 0.22
CA PRO A 7 -7.09 25.72 -1.14
C PRO A 7 -7.79 24.67 -2.02
N VAL A 8 -8.33 25.11 -3.16
CA VAL A 8 -8.96 24.23 -4.14
C VAL A 8 -7.86 23.65 -5.02
N HIS A 9 -7.65 22.34 -4.94
CA HIS A 9 -6.79 21.64 -5.89
C HIS A 9 -7.52 21.51 -7.23
N LYS A 10 -6.94 22.06 -8.31
CA LYS A 10 -7.47 21.90 -9.66
C LYS A 10 -6.96 20.58 -10.23
N VAL A 11 -7.87 19.71 -10.62
CA VAL A 11 -7.52 18.40 -11.16
C VAL A 11 -7.07 18.56 -12.61
N GLU A 12 -5.81 18.26 -12.89
CA GLU A 12 -5.28 18.15 -14.24
C GLU A 12 -5.27 16.70 -14.70
N MET A 13 -6.00 16.40 -15.77
CA MET A 13 -6.22 15.05 -16.27
C MET A 13 -5.29 14.73 -17.43
N THR A 14 -4.17 14.08 -17.11
CA THR A 14 -3.26 13.46 -18.10
C THR A 14 -3.80 12.11 -18.54
N ASP A 15 -3.39 11.61 -19.71
CA ASP A 15 -3.81 10.29 -20.21
C ASP A 15 -3.44 9.14 -19.26
N GLY A 16 -2.27 9.20 -18.62
CA GLY A 16 -1.87 8.22 -17.60
C GLY A 16 -2.85 8.16 -16.41
N LYS A 17 -3.25 9.31 -15.87
CA LYS A 17 -4.27 9.39 -14.81
C LYS A 17 -5.62 8.84 -15.26
N ARG A 18 -6.03 9.05 -16.52
CA ARG A 18 -7.27 8.47 -17.06
C ARG A 18 -7.22 6.94 -17.08
N ASN A 19 -6.07 6.37 -17.45
CA ASN A 19 -5.89 4.92 -17.47
C ASN A 19 -5.95 4.33 -16.06
N ILE A 20 -5.27 4.95 -15.09
CA ILE A 20 -5.33 4.51 -13.68
C ILE A 20 -6.75 4.57 -13.14
N ILE A 21 -7.49 5.66 -13.41
CA ILE A 21 -8.88 5.80 -12.98
C ILE A 21 -9.76 4.72 -13.61
N ARG A 22 -9.59 4.40 -14.89
CA ARG A 22 -10.36 3.32 -15.55
C ARG A 22 -10.09 1.96 -14.91
N MET A 23 -8.83 1.60 -14.72
CA MET A 23 -8.47 0.34 -14.06
C MET A 23 -9.07 0.26 -12.65
N LEU A 24 -9.03 1.37 -11.90
CA LEU A 24 -9.60 1.43 -10.55
C LEU A 24 -11.13 1.27 -10.57
N LEU A 25 -11.83 1.90 -11.50
CA LEU A 25 -13.29 1.76 -11.65
C LEU A 25 -13.70 0.34 -12.05
N GLU A 26 -12.91 -0.32 -12.90
CA GLU A 26 -13.15 -1.70 -13.38
C GLU A 26 -12.86 -2.74 -12.29
N GLU A 27 -11.77 -2.61 -11.54
CA GLU A 27 -11.36 -3.60 -10.52
C GLU A 27 -12.27 -3.57 -9.28
N TYR A 28 -12.69 -2.37 -8.85
CA TYR A 28 -13.44 -2.18 -7.61
C TYR A 28 -14.96 -2.02 -7.78
N ASP A 29 -15.48 -2.17 -9.01
CA ASP A 29 -16.91 -2.05 -9.35
C ASP A 29 -17.59 -0.83 -8.68
N ILE A 30 -17.01 0.34 -8.92
CA ILE A 30 -17.37 1.56 -8.18
C ILE A 30 -18.66 2.18 -8.73
N GLU A 31 -19.69 2.23 -7.89
CA GLU A 31 -20.98 2.85 -8.24
C GLU A 31 -21.24 4.16 -7.47
N SER A 32 -20.58 4.38 -6.33
CA SER A 32 -20.82 5.51 -5.45
C SER A 32 -19.55 6.20 -4.94
N ALA A 33 -19.73 7.40 -4.38
CA ALA A 33 -18.63 8.13 -3.74
C ALA A 33 -18.10 7.46 -2.48
N LEU A 34 -18.87 6.56 -1.86
CA LEU A 34 -18.43 5.77 -0.71
C LEU A 34 -17.48 4.66 -1.17
N ASP A 35 -17.84 3.96 -2.25
CA ASP A 35 -17.04 2.88 -2.83
C ASP A 35 -15.66 3.38 -3.28
N ILE A 36 -15.59 4.62 -3.78
CA ILE A 36 -14.30 5.28 -4.08
C ILE A 36 -13.41 5.38 -2.83
N GLN A 37 -13.98 5.70 -1.67
CA GLN A 37 -13.18 5.83 -0.45
C GLN A 37 -12.66 4.49 0.04
N ASP A 38 -13.48 3.44 -0.04
CA ASP A 38 -13.08 2.09 0.33
C ASP A 38 -12.04 1.53 -0.64
N ALA A 39 -12.21 1.75 -1.95
CA ALA A 39 -11.22 1.39 -2.96
C ALA A 39 -9.88 2.12 -2.73
N LEU A 40 -9.91 3.42 -2.41
CA LEU A 40 -8.68 4.17 -2.10
C LEU A 40 -8.00 3.69 -0.82
N LYS A 41 -8.77 3.28 0.19
CA LYS A 41 -8.26 2.72 1.44
C LYS A 41 -7.57 1.38 1.19
N ASP A 42 -8.19 0.50 0.41
CA ASP A 42 -7.62 -0.79 0.05
C ASP A 42 -6.38 -0.63 -0.84
N LEU A 43 -6.46 0.20 -1.88
CA LEU A 43 -5.32 0.50 -2.76
C LEU A 43 -4.13 1.06 -1.97
N LEU A 44 -4.36 1.94 -0.99
CA LEU A 44 -3.31 2.45 -0.12
C LEU A 44 -2.68 1.32 0.70
N GLY A 45 -3.49 0.46 1.31
CA GLY A 45 -3.01 -0.69 2.08
C GLY A 45 -2.20 -1.68 1.23
N GLY A 46 -2.70 -2.00 0.03
CA GLY A 46 -2.01 -2.82 -0.96
C GLY A 46 -0.68 -2.21 -1.42
N THR A 47 -0.67 -0.90 -1.70
CA THR A 47 0.57 -0.18 -2.08
C THR A 47 1.61 -0.27 -0.98
N ILE A 48 1.22 -0.01 0.28
CA ILE A 48 2.12 -0.11 1.43
C ILE A 48 2.65 -1.54 1.58
N LYS A 49 1.79 -2.55 1.41
CA LYS A 49 2.18 -3.96 1.45
C LYS A 49 3.22 -4.29 0.39
N GLU A 50 2.98 -3.93 -0.87
CA GLU A 50 3.92 -4.20 -1.98
C GLU A 50 5.27 -3.50 -1.78
N MET A 51 5.27 -2.28 -1.25
CA MET A 51 6.53 -1.63 -0.93
C MET A 51 7.29 -2.35 0.18
N MET A 52 6.61 -2.87 1.23
CA MET A 52 7.28 -3.67 2.27
C MET A 52 7.74 -5.04 1.75
N GLU A 53 7.04 -5.64 0.79
CA GLU A 53 7.51 -6.85 0.10
C GLU A 53 8.82 -6.59 -0.64
N SER A 54 8.90 -5.45 -1.32
CA SER A 54 10.13 -5.00 -1.99
C SER A 54 11.25 -4.71 -0.98
N GLU A 55 10.96 -4.05 0.14
CA GLU A 55 11.93 -3.85 1.22
C GLU A 55 12.44 -5.17 1.80
N MET A 56 11.58 -6.20 1.89
CA MET A 56 11.97 -7.53 2.35
C MET A 56 12.88 -8.25 1.35
N ASP A 57 12.62 -8.11 0.04
CA ASP A 57 13.50 -8.63 -0.99
C ASP A 57 14.89 -7.97 -0.91
N GLU A 58 14.94 -6.65 -0.68
CA GLU A 58 16.20 -5.92 -0.45
C GLU A 58 16.90 -6.36 0.84
N HIS A 59 16.16 -6.53 1.94
CA HIS A 59 16.68 -6.95 3.25
C HIS A 59 17.33 -8.33 3.18
N LEU A 60 16.67 -9.28 2.54
CA LEU A 60 17.16 -10.66 2.39
C LEU A 60 18.14 -10.81 1.22
N GLY A 61 18.11 -9.90 0.25
CA GLY A 61 18.92 -9.94 -0.97
C GLY A 61 18.46 -10.98 -2.00
N TYR A 62 17.23 -11.46 -1.90
CA TYR A 62 16.63 -12.40 -2.86
C TYR A 62 15.10 -12.31 -2.87
N GLU A 63 14.51 -12.64 -4.02
CA GLU A 63 13.07 -12.61 -4.24
C GLU A 63 12.34 -13.79 -3.57
N LYS A 64 11.04 -13.61 -3.31
CA LYS A 64 10.19 -14.70 -2.80
C LYS A 64 10.29 -15.97 -3.67
N SER A 65 10.64 -17.09 -3.04
CA SER A 65 10.85 -18.41 -3.67
C SER A 65 12.13 -18.55 -4.52
N GLN A 66 12.98 -17.53 -4.57
CA GLN A 66 14.30 -17.64 -5.17
C GLN A 66 15.21 -18.48 -4.26
N ARG A 67 16.02 -19.37 -4.86
CA ARG A 67 17.06 -20.08 -4.11
C ARG A 67 18.16 -19.10 -3.70
N SER A 68 18.55 -19.15 -2.44
CA SER A 68 19.58 -18.29 -1.86
C SER A 68 20.41 -19.08 -0.87
N ASP A 69 21.68 -18.69 -0.72
CA ASP A 69 22.57 -19.17 0.33
C ASP A 69 22.44 -18.34 1.63
N ASN A 70 21.52 -17.36 1.66
CA ASN A 70 21.23 -16.58 2.86
C ASN A 70 20.69 -17.53 3.97
N PRO A 71 21.28 -17.53 5.18
CA PRO A 71 20.78 -18.34 6.29
C PRO A 71 19.40 -17.92 6.79
N ASP A 72 19.00 -16.67 6.55
CA ASP A 72 17.71 -16.12 6.93
C ASP A 72 16.66 -16.28 5.80
N SER A 73 15.40 -16.38 6.22
CA SER A 73 14.29 -16.73 5.35
C SER A 73 12.99 -16.04 5.70
N ARG A 74 12.14 -15.81 4.69
CA ARG A 74 10.79 -15.30 4.90
C ARG A 74 10.00 -16.28 5.78
N ASN A 75 9.40 -15.78 6.87
CA ASN A 75 8.64 -16.55 7.85
C ASN A 75 7.19 -16.07 7.98
N GLY A 76 6.53 -15.94 6.83
CA GLY A 76 5.12 -15.56 6.76
C GLY A 76 4.90 -14.06 6.94
N TYR A 77 3.76 -13.73 7.54
CA TYR A 77 3.25 -12.37 7.63
C TYR A 77 2.67 -12.08 9.01
N LYS A 78 2.75 -10.80 9.42
CA LYS A 78 2.13 -10.28 10.64
C LYS A 78 1.11 -9.19 10.29
N SER A 79 -0.06 -9.27 10.92
CA SER A 79 -1.05 -8.19 10.88
C SER A 79 -0.53 -6.92 11.57
N LYS A 80 -0.61 -5.78 10.88
CA LYS A 80 -0.39 -4.43 11.44
C LYS A 80 -1.56 -3.52 11.08
N GLN A 81 -2.08 -2.80 12.07
CA GLN A 81 -3.10 -1.78 11.83
C GLN A 81 -2.43 -0.44 11.51
N VAL A 82 -2.81 0.17 10.39
CA VAL A 82 -2.31 1.47 9.92
C VAL A 82 -3.44 2.47 9.92
N ASN A 83 -3.20 3.62 10.52
CA ASN A 83 -4.17 4.71 10.59
C ASN A 83 -3.83 5.77 9.55
N SER A 84 -4.75 6.01 8.62
CA SER A 84 -4.59 7.01 7.57
C SER A 84 -5.72 8.04 7.60
N ARG A 85 -5.64 9.04 6.71
CA ARG A 85 -6.73 10.00 6.50
C ARG A 85 -8.01 9.36 5.95
N TYR A 86 -7.89 8.20 5.32
CA TYR A 86 -9.01 7.41 4.80
C TYR A 86 -9.55 6.41 5.84
N GLY A 87 -9.04 6.47 7.08
CA GLY A 87 -9.41 5.56 8.17
C GLY A 87 -8.35 4.51 8.48
N SER A 88 -8.71 3.59 9.38
CA SER A 88 -7.84 2.49 9.81
C SER A 88 -7.97 1.29 8.88
N MET A 89 -6.84 0.76 8.43
CA MET A 89 -6.75 -0.45 7.60
C MET A 89 -5.83 -1.48 8.28
N GLU A 90 -6.07 -2.75 8.03
CA GLU A 90 -5.19 -3.84 8.46
C GLU A 90 -4.38 -4.29 7.25
N ILE A 91 -3.06 -4.39 7.41
CA ILE A 91 -2.15 -4.84 6.36
C ILE A 91 -1.31 -6.02 6.86
N GLN A 92 -0.88 -6.87 5.93
CA GLN A 92 0.01 -8.00 6.18
C GLN A 92 1.45 -7.58 5.91
N VAL A 93 2.27 -7.53 6.96
CA VAL A 93 3.69 -7.15 6.90
C VAL A 93 4.54 -8.41 6.76
N PRO A 94 5.46 -8.52 5.78
CA PRO A 94 6.35 -9.67 5.67
C PRO A 94 7.27 -9.76 6.89
N GLN A 95 7.64 -10.98 7.26
CA GLN A 95 8.59 -11.25 8.34
C GLN A 95 9.73 -12.12 7.87
N ASP A 96 10.91 -11.90 8.42
CA ASP A 96 12.06 -12.79 8.33
C ASP A 96 12.10 -13.75 9.52
N ARG A 97 12.93 -14.79 9.45
CA ARG A 97 12.99 -15.86 10.45
C ARG A 97 13.79 -15.43 11.67
N ASP A 98 14.81 -14.62 11.44
CA ASP A 98 15.66 -14.07 12.50
C ASP A 98 15.04 -12.84 13.18
N ALA A 99 13.87 -12.38 12.72
CA ALA A 99 13.13 -11.22 13.23
C ALA A 99 13.98 -9.93 13.25
N SER A 100 14.84 -9.77 12.25
CA SER A 100 15.74 -8.64 12.04
C SER A 100 15.18 -7.59 11.07
N PHE A 101 14.11 -7.91 10.35
CA PHE A 101 13.49 -6.98 9.40
C PHE A 101 12.77 -5.83 10.10
N GLU A 102 13.21 -4.60 9.82
CA GLU A 102 12.57 -3.36 10.26
C GLU A 102 12.08 -2.56 9.04
N PRO A 103 10.75 -2.52 8.76
CA PRO A 103 10.21 -1.80 7.62
C PRO A 103 10.37 -0.29 7.78
N LYS A 104 10.73 0.42 6.71
CA LYS A 104 11.00 1.87 6.77
C LYS A 104 9.77 2.73 6.48
N ILE A 105 8.78 2.15 5.79
CA ILE A 105 7.62 2.89 5.27
C ILE A 105 6.51 3.14 6.31
N VAL A 106 6.39 2.30 7.34
CA VAL A 106 5.20 2.24 8.24
C VAL A 106 5.54 2.33 9.71
#